data_AF-A0A914UJA0-F1
#
_entry.id   AF-A0A914UJA0-F1
#
_cell.length_a   1.000
_cell.length_b   1.000
_cell.length_c   1.000
_cell.angle_alpha   90.00
_cell.angle_beta   90.00
_cell.angle_gamma   90.00
#
_symmetry.space_group_name_H-M   'P 1'
#
loop_
_entity.id
_entity.type
_entity.pdbx_description
1 polymer ?
#
loop_
_entity_poly.entity_id
_entity_poly.type
_entity_poly.pdbx_seq_one_letter_code
_entity_poly.pdbx_strand_id
1 'polypeptide(L)'
;MDSLRTGVNQWIDDTPNDYYNWAPGEPSNDTVDAPCTIMYGLFPKVRSTLGAKWAKRSCHQLNGVMCELNMQDTTTNTSPAPGSTPGNSSVAPRAQV
;
A
#
# COMPACT_ATOMS: atom_id res chain seq x y z
N MET A 1 -1.93 -1.35 -2.70
CA MET A 1 -2.16 -2.80 -2.80
C MET A 1 -1.51 -3.33 -4.07
N ASP A 2 -0.75 -4.40 -3.97
CA ASP A 2 -0.21 -5.12 -5.14
C ASP A 2 -0.23 -6.64 -4.90
N SER A 3 -0.04 -7.43 -5.95
CA SER A 3 0.05 -8.89 -5.89
C SER A 3 1.41 -9.43 -6.34
N LEU A 4 2.47 -8.61 -6.30
CA LEU A 4 3.78 -8.94 -6.87
C LEU A 4 4.51 -10.02 -6.08
N ARG A 5 4.34 -10.06 -4.75
CA ARG A 5 5.14 -10.93 -3.87
C ARG A 5 4.52 -12.31 -3.65
N THR A 6 3.20 -12.38 -3.57
CA THR A 6 2.48 -13.57 -3.11
C THR A 6 1.44 -14.07 -4.11
N GLY A 7 1.22 -13.35 -5.21
CA GLY A 7 0.13 -13.63 -6.15
C GLY A 7 -1.26 -13.29 -5.58
N VAL A 8 -1.33 -12.84 -4.33
CA VAL A 8 -2.54 -12.37 -3.67
C VAL A 8 -2.45 -10.86 -3.56
N ASN A 9 -3.55 -10.14 -3.84
CA ASN A 9 -3.59 -8.70 -3.60
C ASN A 9 -3.35 -8.45 -2.12
N GLN A 10 -2.37 -7.62 -1.75
CA GLN A 10 -2.03 -7.29 -0.36
C GLN A 10 -1.62 -5.82 -0.24
N TRP A 11 -1.86 -5.20 0.91
CA TRP A 11 -1.37 -3.86 1.16
C TRP A 11 0.15 -3.83 1.26
N ILE A 12 0.76 -2.71 0.84
CA ILE A 12 2.23 -2.60 0.72
C ILE A 12 2.93 -2.35 2.06
N ASP A 13 2.16 -1.95 3.06
CA ASP A 13 2.54 -1.68 4.44
C ASP A 13 2.19 -2.85 5.38
N ASP A 14 1.84 -4.01 4.81
CA ASP A 14 1.43 -5.23 5.51
C ASP A 14 0.14 -5.08 6.35
N THR A 15 -0.68 -4.05 6.11
CA THR A 15 -2.01 -3.92 6.70
C THR A 15 -2.89 -5.12 6.31
N PRO A 16 -3.65 -5.72 7.26
CA PRO A 16 -4.54 -6.83 6.96
C PRO A 16 -5.60 -6.48 5.91
N ASN A 17 -5.93 -7.44 5.04
CA ASN A 17 -6.97 -7.26 4.05
C ASN A 17 -8.35 -7.60 4.61
N ASP A 18 -9.00 -6.64 5.26
CA ASP A 18 -10.37 -6.76 5.79
C ASP A 18 -11.40 -5.94 5.00
N TYR A 19 -10.96 -5.07 4.11
CA TYR A 19 -11.80 -4.20 3.29
C TYR A 19 -11.43 -4.24 1.81
N TYR A 20 -12.45 -4.22 0.96
CA TYR A 20 -12.31 -4.18 -0.50
C TYR A 20 -13.30 -3.22 -1.14
N ASN A 21 -12.85 -2.43 -2.13
CA ASN A 21 -13.69 -1.50 -2.88
C ASN A 21 -13.55 -1.63 -4.40
N TRP A 22 -13.47 -2.87 -4.89
CA TRP A 22 -13.34 -3.15 -6.32
C TRP A 22 -14.48 -2.53 -7.15
N ALA A 23 -14.14 -2.08 -8.36
CA ALA A 23 -15.12 -1.72 -9.37
C ALA A 23 -15.91 -2.96 -9.83
N PRO A 24 -17.13 -2.79 -10.38
CA PRO A 24 -17.86 -3.88 -11.00
C PRO A 24 -16.99 -4.59 -12.06
N GLY A 25 -16.84 -5.91 -11.93
CA GLY A 25 -16.01 -6.72 -12.83
C GLY A 25 -14.53 -6.80 -12.46
N GLU A 26 -14.10 -6.15 -11.37
CA GLU A 26 -12.75 -6.22 -10.83
C GLU A 26 -12.74 -6.99 -9.49
N PRO A 27 -11.62 -7.64 -9.12
CA PRO A 27 -10.44 -7.87 -9.96
C PRO A 27 -10.78 -8.86 -11.08
N SER A 28 -10.45 -8.53 -12.33
CA SER A 28 -10.70 -9.46 -13.44
C SER A 28 -9.65 -10.58 -13.48
N ASN A 29 -10.04 -11.79 -13.86
CA ASN A 29 -9.08 -12.91 -14.02
C ASN A 29 -8.08 -12.69 -15.16
N ASP A 30 -8.41 -11.83 -16.13
CA ASP A 30 -7.56 -11.54 -17.29
C ASP A 30 -6.40 -10.58 -16.95
N THR A 31 -6.37 -10.02 -15.74
CA THR A 31 -5.33 -9.10 -15.28
C THR A 31 -4.21 -9.81 -14.53
N VAL A 32 -3.89 -11.06 -14.87
CA VAL A 32 -2.75 -11.80 -14.27
C VAL A 32 -1.46 -10.98 -14.38
N ASP A 33 -1.24 -10.29 -15.50
CA ASP A 33 -0.08 -9.42 -15.76
C ASP A 33 -0.22 -7.98 -15.23
N ALA A 34 -1.26 -7.71 -14.43
CA ALA A 34 -1.56 -6.39 -13.88
C ALA A 34 -1.61 -6.45 -12.34
N PRO A 35 -0.45 -6.61 -11.67
CA PRO A 35 -0.38 -6.88 -10.25
C PRO A 35 -0.59 -5.63 -9.37
N CYS A 36 -0.67 -4.42 -9.94
CA CYS A 36 -0.88 -3.20 -9.16
C CYS A 36 -2.35 -2.80 -9.12
N THR A 37 -2.79 -2.29 -7.98
CA THR A 37 -4.14 -1.73 -7.80
C THR A 37 -4.11 -0.21 -7.98
N ILE A 38 -4.99 0.32 -8.83
CA ILE A 38 -5.26 1.76 -8.92
C ILE A 38 -6.63 2.08 -8.35
N MET A 39 -6.83 3.35 -7.97
CA MET A 39 -8.13 3.89 -7.61
C MET A 39 -8.58 4.90 -8.66
N TYR A 40 -9.83 4.80 -9.11
CA TYR A 40 -10.40 5.81 -9.99
C TYR A 40 -10.57 7.14 -9.25
N GLY A 41 -10.13 8.23 -9.88
CA GLY A 41 -10.25 9.58 -9.33
C GLY A 41 -11.71 10.01 -9.11
N LEU A 42 -11.89 10.95 -8.18
CA LEU A 42 -13.19 11.49 -7.77
C LEU A 42 -13.64 12.72 -8.58
N PHE A 43 -12.87 13.13 -9.60
CA PHE A 43 -13.07 14.43 -10.25
C PHE A 43 -14.34 14.49 -11.12
N PRO A 44 -15.00 15.67 -11.17
CA PRO A 44 -16.45 15.80 -11.39
C PRO A 44 -16.91 15.66 -12.84
N LYS A 45 -16.02 15.42 -13.80
CA LYS A 45 -16.41 15.22 -15.21
C LYS A 45 -16.93 13.82 -15.50
N VAL A 46 -16.83 12.90 -14.56
CA VAL A 46 -17.47 11.60 -14.68
C VAL A 46 -18.41 11.47 -13.49
N ARG A 47 -19.72 11.52 -13.72
CA ARG A 47 -20.70 10.87 -12.85
C ARG A 47 -20.50 9.35 -12.96
N SER A 48 -19.29 8.91 -12.65
CA SER A 48 -18.90 7.51 -12.70
C SER A 48 -19.32 6.91 -11.39
N THR A 49 -20.11 5.85 -11.45
CA THR A 49 -20.28 4.92 -10.33
C THR A 49 -18.96 4.27 -9.90
N LEU A 50 -17.88 4.52 -10.63
CA LEU A 50 -16.53 4.02 -10.36
C LEU A 50 -15.68 4.94 -9.46
N GLY A 51 -16.16 6.12 -9.06
CA GLY A 51 -15.39 7.02 -8.18
C GLY A 51 -14.89 6.30 -6.91
N ALA A 52 -13.59 6.43 -6.60
CA ALA A 52 -12.90 5.72 -5.52
C ALA A 52 -12.93 4.19 -5.57
N LYS A 53 -13.48 3.59 -6.64
CA LYS A 53 -13.42 2.14 -6.86
C LYS A 53 -12.05 1.72 -7.36
N TRP A 54 -11.71 0.46 -7.12
CA TRP A 54 -10.41 -0.10 -7.43
C TRP A 54 -10.41 -0.95 -8.69
N ALA A 55 -9.28 -0.98 -9.38
CA ALA A 55 -9.08 -1.82 -10.56
C ALA A 55 -7.63 -2.30 -10.65
N LYS A 56 -7.42 -3.48 -11.22
CA LYS A 56 -6.07 -4.02 -11.46
C LYS A 56 -5.47 -3.45 -12.73
N ARG A 57 -4.22 -2.99 -12.68
CA ARG A 57 -3.49 -2.42 -13.83
C ARG A 57 -2.01 -2.81 -13.79
N SER A 58 -1.35 -2.66 -14.92
CA SER A 58 0.11 -2.83 -15.00
C SER A 58 0.79 -1.80 -14.11
N CYS A 59 1.75 -2.23 -13.30
CA CYS A 59 2.55 -1.35 -12.45
C CYS A 59 3.39 -0.33 -13.23
N HIS A 60 3.60 -0.54 -14.52
CA HIS A 60 4.34 0.37 -15.39
C HIS A 60 3.47 1.55 -15.89
N GLN A 61 2.17 1.55 -15.60
CA GLN A 61 1.31 2.68 -15.94
C GLN A 61 1.62 3.88 -15.04
N LEU A 62 1.86 5.03 -15.66
CA LEU A 62 2.04 6.30 -14.96
C LEU A 62 0.69 6.80 -14.44
N ASN A 63 0.47 6.62 -13.13
CA ASN A 63 -0.71 7.09 -12.42
C ASN A 63 -0.30 8.04 -11.29
N GLY A 64 -1.24 8.86 -10.82
CA GLY A 64 -1.08 9.56 -9.55
C GLY A 64 -1.01 8.55 -8.40
N VAL A 65 -0.22 8.88 -7.36
CA VAL A 65 -0.06 8.06 -6.16
C VAL A 65 -0.61 8.78 -4.94
N MET A 66 -1.07 8.01 -3.96
CA MET A 66 -1.50 8.51 -2.65
C MET A 66 -0.61 7.86 -1.59
N CYS A 67 0.02 8.67 -0.75
CA CYS A 67 0.87 8.20 0.32
C CYS A 67 0.10 8.21 1.64
N GLU A 68 0.32 7.18 2.45
CA GLU A 68 -0.14 7.10 3.83
C GLU A 68 1.05 7.30 4.77
N LEU A 69 0.83 7.99 5.90
CA LEU A 69 1.84 8.22 6.92
C LEU A 69 1.24 7.89 8.29
N ASN A 70 1.94 7.05 9.06
CA ASN A 70 1.59 6.76 10.44
C ASN A 70 2.05 7.91 11.36
N MET A 71 1.10 8.72 11.85
CA MET A 71 1.42 9.86 12.72
C MET A 71 2.07 9.47 14.05
N GLN A 72 1.99 8.21 14.48
CA GLN A 72 2.66 7.72 15.69
C GLN A 72 4.16 7.49 15.48
N ASP A 73 4.59 7.24 14.23
CA ASP A 73 5.99 7.01 13.84
C ASP A 73 6.81 8.31 13.79
N THR A 74 6.16 9.45 14.00
CA THR A 74 6.79 10.79 13.98
C THR A 74 7.44 11.17 15.32
N THR A 75 7.45 10.29 16.34
CA THR A 75 7.94 10.61 17.69
C THR A 75 9.32 10.05 18.06
N THR A 76 10.00 9.30 17.18
CA THR A 76 11.31 8.67 17.49
C THR A 76 12.46 9.15 16.63
N ASN A 77 12.52 10.45 16.30
CA ASN A 77 13.74 11.09 15.81
C ASN A 77 14.34 12.03 16.86
N THR A 78 14.64 11.48 18.05
CA THR A 78 15.64 12.09 18.92
C THR A 78 17.00 11.76 18.33
N SER A 79 17.56 12.73 17.63
CA SER A 79 18.93 12.75 17.10
C SER A 79 19.93 12.12 18.09
N PRO A 80 20.67 11.06 17.72
CA PRO A 80 21.81 10.65 18.52
C PRO A 80 22.91 11.69 18.32
N ALA A 81 23.25 12.39 19.40
CA ALA A 81 24.41 13.29 19.45
C ALA A 81 25.66 12.54 18.93
N PRO A 82 26.52 13.21 18.13
CA PRO A 82 27.69 12.56 17.58
C PRO A 82 28.69 12.27 18.71
N GLY A 83 28.78 11.00 19.10
CA GLY A 83 29.88 10.52 19.94
C GLY A 83 29.47 9.65 21.12
N SER A 84 29.03 8.41 20.85
CA SER A 84 29.45 7.28 21.68
C SER A 84 29.30 5.98 20.88
N THR A 85 30.38 5.21 20.84
CA THR A 85 30.58 3.92 20.17
C THR A 85 29.78 2.78 20.84
N PRO A 86 29.68 1.59 20.23
CA PRO A 86 28.42 0.89 20.05
C PRO A 86 28.15 -0.16 21.14
N GLY A 87 26.94 -0.10 21.72
CA GLY A 87 26.39 -1.13 22.60
C GLY A 87 25.14 -1.75 21.98
N ASN A 88 25.34 -2.91 21.35
CA ASN A 88 24.39 -3.96 20.99
C ASN A 88 22.89 -3.63 21.19
N SER A 89 22.20 -3.22 20.12
CA SER A 89 20.73 -3.20 20.08
C SER A 89 20.23 -4.31 19.17
N SER A 90 20.13 -5.52 19.71
CA SER A 90 19.27 -6.56 19.15
C SER A 90 17.82 -6.20 19.46
N VAL A 91 17.20 -5.32 18.67
CA VAL A 91 15.74 -5.23 18.62
C VAL A 91 15.28 -6.36 17.71
N ALA A 92 15.02 -7.51 18.32
CA ALA A 92 14.36 -8.61 17.62
C ALA A 92 12.94 -8.15 17.27
N PRO A 93 12.49 -8.28 16.00
CA PRO A 93 11.08 -8.10 15.70
C PRO A 93 10.30 -9.19 16.44
N ARG A 94 9.22 -8.72 17.06
CA ARG A 94 8.31 -9.43 17.94
C ARG A 94 7.80 -10.72 17.26
N ALA A 95 8.06 -11.86 17.89
CA ALA A 95 7.48 -13.14 17.50
C ALA A 95 5.95 -13.07 17.55
N GLN A 96 5.31 -13.48 16.45
CA GLN A 96 3.87 -13.77 16.42
C GLN A 96 3.65 -15.14 17.06
N VAL A 97 2.59 -15.24 17.88
CA VAL A 97 2.18 -16.42 18.66
C VAL A 97 1.75 -17.58 17.76
#